data_AF-A0A8T5IRZ3-F1
#
_entry.id   AF-A0A8T5IRZ3-F1
#
_cell.length_a   1.000
_cell.length_b   1.000
_cell.length_c   1.000
_cell.angle_alpha   90.00
_cell.angle_beta   90.00
_cell.angle_gamma   90.00
#
_symmetry.space_group_name_H-M   'P 1'
#
loop_
_entity.id
_entity.type
_entity.pdbx_description
1 polymer ?
#
loop_
_entity_poly.entity_id
_entity_poly.type
_entity_poly.pdbx_seq_one_letter_code
_entity_poly.pdbx_strand_id
1 'polypeptide(L)' 'MKDQNDLWGEERKVVSSRLYRPEFANFTKICESEGKSVNAKLREMIRKEVNEKMGDVLQNG' A
#
# COMPACT_ATOMS: atom_id res chain seq x y z
N MET A 1 25.54 -16.79 2.62
CA MET A 1 24.62 -15.79 3.20
C MET A 1 23.62 -15.46 2.11
N LYS A 2 22.33 -15.73 2.30
CA LYS A 2 21.28 -15.42 1.31
C LYS A 2 21.11 -13.89 1.25
N ASP A 3 21.14 -13.34 0.04
CA ASP A 3 20.94 -11.92 -0.26
C ASP A 3 19.69 -11.35 0.43
N GLN A 4 19.86 -10.26 1.16
CA GLN A 4 18.83 -9.55 1.95
C GLN A 4 17.95 -8.62 1.10
N ASN A 5 17.56 -9.00 -0.13
CA ASN A 5 16.76 -8.13 -0.99
C ASN A 5 15.80 -8.90 -1.91
N ASP A 6 14.95 -9.74 -1.33
CA ASP A 6 13.86 -10.43 -2.05
C ASP A 6 12.65 -9.53 -2.38
N LEU A 7 12.79 -8.21 -2.35
CA LEU A 7 11.75 -7.29 -2.86
C LEU A 7 11.98 -7.04 -4.36
N TRP A 8 11.34 -7.86 -5.20
CA TRP A 8 11.37 -7.74 -6.66
C TRP A 8 10.20 -6.84 -7.14
N GLY A 9 10.46 -5.90 -8.06
CA GLY A 9 9.40 -5.15 -8.76
C GLY A 9 8.68 -4.05 -7.96
N GLU A 10 7.34 -4.00 -8.11
CA GLU A 10 6.42 -2.92 -7.68
C GLU A 10 6.54 -2.54 -6.19
N GLU A 11 7.06 -3.45 -5.36
CA GLU A 11 7.30 -3.26 -3.92
C GLU A 11 8.38 -2.21 -3.61
N ARG A 12 9.29 -1.90 -4.56
CA ARG A 12 10.27 -0.83 -4.41
C ARG A 12 9.73 0.58 -4.69
N LYS A 13 8.54 0.71 -5.31
CA LYS A 13 8.00 2.04 -5.65
C LYS A 13 7.54 2.76 -4.38
N VAL A 14 8.15 3.89 -4.06
CA VAL A 14 7.74 4.71 -2.90
C VAL A 14 6.38 5.33 -3.19
N VAL A 15 5.40 5.07 -2.32
CA VAL A 15 4.10 5.76 -2.34
C VAL A 15 4.16 6.86 -1.28
N SER A 16 4.04 8.11 -1.70
CA SER A 16 4.01 9.27 -0.80
C SER A 16 2.65 9.94 -0.92
N SER A 17 2.00 10.17 0.22
CA SER A 17 0.73 10.90 0.31
C SER A 17 0.84 11.99 1.37
N ARG A 18 0.16 13.12 1.14
CA ARG A 18 0.03 14.20 2.12
C ARG A 18 -1.34 14.09 2.78
N LEU A 19 -1.35 13.75 4.05
CA LEU A 19 -2.55 13.71 4.89
C LEU A 19 -2.43 14.76 5.99
N TYR A 20 -3.55 15.37 6.39
CA TYR A 20 -3.55 16.19 7.59
C TYR A 20 -3.26 15.33 8.82
N ARG A 21 -2.66 15.93 9.86
CA ARG A 21 -2.27 15.19 11.07
C ARG A 21 -3.40 14.35 11.69
N PRO A 22 -4.65 14.86 11.82
CA PRO A 22 -5.73 14.06 12.38
C PRO A 22 -6.13 12.87 11.49
N GLU A 23 -6.14 13.08 10.17
CA GLU A 23 -6.43 12.03 9.19
C GLU A 23 -5.37 10.94 9.22
N PHE A 24 -4.09 11.34 9.29
CA PHE A 24 -2.99 10.40 9.43
C PHE A 24 -3.08 9.60 10.73
N ALA A 25 -3.41 10.23 11.85
CA ALA A 25 -3.59 9.54 13.13
C ALA A 25 -4.72 8.51 13.07
N ASN A 26 -5.84 8.85 12.43
CA ASN A 26 -6.95 7.92 12.22
C ASN A 26 -6.56 6.77 11.29
N PHE A 27 -5.85 7.06 10.21
CA PHE A 27 -5.36 6.06 9.27
C PHE A 27 -4.40 5.07 9.93
N THR A 28 -3.50 5.55 10.78
CA THR A 28 -2.58 4.69 11.55
C THR A 28 -3.34 3.74 12.47
N LYS A 29 -4.38 4.22 13.19
CA LYS A 29 -5.21 3.35 14.04
C LYS A 29 -5.90 2.24 13.25
N ILE A 30 -6.38 2.54 12.04
CA ILE A 30 -6.97 1.54 11.14
C ILE A 30 -5.91 0.49 10.77
N CYS A 31 -4.73 0.94 10.37
CA CYS A 31 -3.62 0.05 10.01
C CYS A 31 -3.22 -0.87 11.18
N GLU A 32 -3.14 -0.33 12.40
CA GLU A 32 -2.88 -1.10 13.63
C GLU A 32 -3.95 -2.16 13.87
N SER A 33 -5.23 -1.80 13.74
CA SER A 33 -6.35 -2.73 13.93
C SER A 33 -6.37 -3.88 12.90
N GLU A 34 -5.85 -3.65 11.70
CA GLU A 34 -5.73 -4.64 10.64
C GLU A 34 -4.40 -5.41 10.64
N GLY A 35 -3.47 -5.08 11.56
CA GLY A 35 -2.14 -5.68 11.59
C GLY A 35 -1.28 -5.37 10.36
N LYS A 36 -1.52 -4.22 9.69
CA LYS A 36 -0.85 -3.82 8.44
C LYS A 36 0.02 -2.59 8.66
N SER A 37 1.08 -2.46 7.85
CA SER A 37 1.81 -1.19 7.76
C SER A 37 0.99 -0.16 6.98
N VAL A 38 1.23 1.13 7.25
CA VAL A 38 0.63 2.27 6.53
C VAL A 38 0.79 2.10 5.01
N ASN A 39 1.98 1.71 4.56
CA ASN A 39 2.26 1.49 3.14
C ASN A 39 1.49 0.29 2.56
N ALA A 40 1.38 -0.81 3.31
CA ALA A 40 0.65 -1.98 2.86
C ALA A 40 -0.84 -1.65 2.66
N LYS A 41 -1.46 -0.98 3.65
CA LYS A 41 -2.86 -0.57 3.55
C LYS A 41 -3.09 0.45 2.43
N LEU A 42 -2.18 1.40 2.25
CA LEU A 42 -2.27 2.38 1.17
C LEU A 42 -2.23 1.73 -0.21
N ARG A 43 -1.32 0.76 -0.44
CA ARG A 43 -1.26 0.00 -1.70
C ARG A 43 -2.52 -0.81 -1.94
N GLU A 44 -3.06 -1.46 -0.90
CA GLU A 44 -4.33 -2.18 -0.99
C GLU A 44 -5.47 -1.26 -1.43
N MET A 45 -5.60 -0.09 -0.80
CA MET A 45 -6.63 0.89 -1.15
C MET A 45 -6.48 1.39 -2.58
N ILE A 46 -5.24 1.69 -3.02
CA ILE A 46 -4.96 2.11 -4.39
C ILE A 46 -5.32 1.00 -5.38
N ARG A 47 -4.91 -0.25 -5.13
CA ARG A 47 -5.24 -1.39 -6.00
C ARG A 47 -6.74 -1.60 -6.12
N LYS A 48 -7.46 -1.53 -5.00
CA LYS A 48 -8.92 -1.62 -4.98
C LYS A 48 -9.56 -0.53 -5.85
N GLU A 49 -9.16 0.72 -5.65
CA GLU A 49 -9.68 1.88 -6.39
C GLU A 49 -9.38 1.78 -7.90
N VAL A 50 -8.16 1.37 -8.27
CA VAL A 50 -7.77 1.18 -9.67
C VAL A 50 -8.60 0.07 -10.30
N ASN A 51 -8.74 -1.07 -9.63
CA ASN A 51 -9.49 -2.21 -10.15
C ASN A 51 -10.98 -1.90 -10.31
N GLU A 52 -11.57 -1.15 -9.36
CA GLU A 52 -12.97 -0.71 -9.42
C GLU A 52 -13.22 0.24 -10.60
N LYS A 53 -12.26 1.12 -10.92
CA LYS A 53 -12.41 2.14 -11.97
C LYS A 53 -11.99 1.70 -13.37
N MET A 54 -10.99 0.84 -13.46
CA MET A 54 -10.32 0.50 -14.73
C MET A 54 -10.49 -0.97 -15.12
N GLY A 55 -11.16 -1.80 -14.31
CA GLY A 55 -11.16 -3.26 -14.45
C GLY A 55 -9.89 -3.90 -13.89
N ASP A 56 -9.71 -5.21 -14.02
CA ASP A 56 -8.54 -5.92 -13.49
C ASP A 56 -7.28 -5.59 -14.32
N VAL A 57 -6.63 -4.47 -14.03
CA VAL A 57 -5.46 -3.97 -14.78
C VAL A 57 -4.15 -4.72 -14.42
N LEU A 58 -4.12 -5.45 -13.30
CA LEU A 58 -2.87 -5.93 -12.68
C LEU A 58 -2.69 -7.46 -12.61
N GLN A 59 -3.43 -8.27 -13.38
CA GLN A 59 -3.28 -9.73 -13.36
C GLN A 59 -2.03 -10.31 -14.08
N ASN A 60 -1.11 -9.49 -14.61
CA ASN A 60 0.12 -9.99 -15.23
C ASN A 60 1.35 -9.24 -14.70
N GLY A 61 2.04 -9.84 -13.73
CA GLY A 61 3.31 -9.37 -13.19
C GLY A 61 3.89 -10.34 -12.17
#